data_AF-A0A655BHE5-F1
#
_entry.id   AF-A0A655BHE5-F1
#
_cell.length_a   1.000
_cell.length_b   1.000
_cell.length_c   1.000
_cell.angle_alpha   90.00
_cell.angle_beta   90.00
_cell.angle_gamma   90.00
#
_symmetry.space_group_name_H-M   'P 1'
#
loop_
_entity.id
_entity.type
_entity.pdbx_description
1 polymer ?
#
loop_
_entity_poly.entity_id
_entity_poly.type
_entity_poly.pdbx_seq_one_letter_code
_entity_poly.pdbx_strand_id
1 'polypeptide(L)' 'MLIPRKGKPSQDRRAEEHRKAFRRTIKWRTGCEGRISHLKRGYGWDRGRIGGLEGTRTWVGHGVFAHNLVTISALPA' A
#
# COMPACT_ATOMS: atom_id res chain seq x y z
N MET A 1 -3.69 6.45 18.55
CA MET A 1 -3.75 5.52 17.40
C MET A 1 -4.06 6.27 16.10
N LEU A 2 -3.25 6.08 15.05
CA LEU A 2 -3.32 6.75 13.73
C LEU A 2 -4.33 6.09 12.78
N ILE A 3 -5.54 5.82 13.28
CA ILE A 3 -6.65 5.26 12.50
C ILE A 3 -7.80 6.27 12.56
N PRO A 4 -8.36 6.69 11.41
CA PRO A 4 -9.55 7.55 11.40
C PRO A 4 -10.70 6.83 12.09
N ARG A 5 -11.41 7.51 12.99
CA ARG A 5 -12.58 6.91 13.63
C ARG A 5 -13.77 6.98 12.67
N LYS A 6 -14.54 5.89 12.59
CA LYS A 6 -15.84 5.90 11.91
C LYS A 6 -16.84 6.69 12.77
N GLY A 7 -17.68 7.50 12.14
CA GLY A 7 -18.67 8.34 12.82
C GLY A 7 -18.18 9.78 13.03
N LYS A 8 -18.93 10.57 13.83
CA LYS A 8 -18.62 11.98 14.09
C LYS A 8 -17.55 12.08 15.19
N PRO A 9 -16.32 12.56 14.89
CA PRO A 9 -15.28 12.72 15.91
C PRO A 9 -15.60 13.90 16.85
N SER A 10 -15.08 13.85 18.07
CA SER A 10 -15.05 15.02 18.97
C SER A 10 -14.21 16.16 18.36
N GLN A 11 -14.37 17.39 18.86
CA GLN A 11 -13.58 18.52 18.36
C GLN A 11 -12.07 18.29 18.53
N ASP A 12 -11.64 17.81 19.69
CA ASP A 12 -10.22 17.52 19.96
C ASP A 12 -9.67 16.46 19.01
N ARG A 13 -10.45 15.41 18.76
CA ARG A 13 -10.07 14.36 17.81
C ARG A 13 -9.98 14.90 16.39
N ARG A 14 -10.94 15.72 15.98
CA ARG A 14 -10.90 16.36 14.66
C ARG A 14 -9.66 17.25 14.52
N ALA A 15 -9.29 17.99 15.56
CA ALA A 15 -8.07 18.80 15.57
C ALA A 15 -6.82 17.92 15.41
N GLU A 16 -6.74 16.80 16.13
CA GLU A 16 -5.65 15.80 15.96
C GLU A 16 -5.59 15.25 14.53
N GLU A 17 -6.71 14.79 13.98
CA GLU A 17 -6.79 14.19 12.64
C GLU A 17 -6.47 15.21 11.54
N HIS A 18 -6.70 16.50 11.81
CA HIS A 18 -6.35 17.59 10.91
C HIS A 18 -4.86 17.96 10.93
N ARG A 19 -4.08 17.49 11.91
CA ARG A 19 -2.64 17.76 11.96
C ARG A 19 -1.94 17.21 10.72
N LYS A 20 -0.97 17.96 10.21
CA LYS A 20 -0.16 17.58 9.03
C LYS A 20 0.48 16.20 9.20
N ALA A 21 1.02 15.90 10.38
CA ALA A 21 1.62 14.60 10.69
C ALA A 21 0.61 13.45 10.58
N PHE A 22 -0.60 13.61 11.13
CA PHE A 22 -1.66 12.61 11.03
C PHE A 22 -2.02 12.33 9.58
N ARG A 23 -2.32 13.40 8.82
CA ARG A 23 -2.68 13.30 7.39
C ARG A 23 -1.57 12.65 6.56
N ARG A 24 -0.30 12.97 6.81
CA ARG A 24 0.85 12.37 6.11
C ARG A 24 0.92 10.87 6.34
N THR A 25 0.74 10.43 7.58
CA THR A 25 0.78 9.00 7.91
C THR A 25 -0.39 8.23 7.31
N ILE A 26 -1.60 8.81 7.32
CA ILE A 26 -2.77 8.20 6.66
C ILE A 26 -2.53 8.07 5.15
N LYS A 27 -2.08 9.15 4.49
CA LYS A 27 -1.74 9.12 3.06
C LYS A 27 -0.73 8.04 2.73
N TRP A 28 0.32 7.89 3.56
CA TRP A 28 1.30 6.84 3.39
C TRP A 28 0.68 5.44 3.50
N ARG A 29 -0.13 5.18 4.55
CA ARG A 29 -0.81 3.89 4.76
C ARG A 29 -1.75 3.53 3.61
N THR A 30 -2.64 4.44 3.25
CA THR A 30 -3.58 4.21 2.13
C THR A 30 -2.83 4.04 0.80
N GLY A 31 -1.70 4.74 0.62
CA GLY A 31 -0.83 4.52 -0.53
C GLY A 31 -0.22 3.11 -0.57
N CYS A 32 0.19 2.55 0.56
CA CYS A 32 0.65 1.16 0.64
C CYS A 32 -0.46 0.16 0.30
N GLU A 33 -1.68 0.36 0.83
CA GLU A 33 -2.84 -0.47 0.51
C GLU A 33 -3.19 -0.42 -0.98
N GLY A 34 -3.13 0.76 -1.59
CA GLY A 34 -3.32 0.94 -3.03
C GLY A 34 -2.31 0.16 -3.86
N ARG A 35 -1.03 0.19 -3.49
CA ARG A 35 0.02 -0.61 -4.17
C ARG A 35 -0.20 -2.11 -4.02
N ILE A 36 -0.57 -2.58 -2.82
CA ILE A 36 -0.88 -4.00 -2.61
C ILE A 36 -2.07 -4.44 -3.46
N SER A 37 -3.13 -3.62 -3.52
CA SER A 37 -4.31 -3.88 -4.37
C SER A 37 -3.94 -3.93 -5.85
N HIS A 38 -3.08 -3.02 -6.31
CA HIS A 38 -2.58 -3.00 -7.67
C HIS A 38 -1.75 -4.26 -8.00
N LEU A 39 -0.84 -4.67 -7.12
CA LEU A 39 -0.04 -5.89 -7.29
C LEU A 39 -0.92 -7.15 -7.30
N LYS A 40 -1.96 -7.22 -6.47
CA LYS A 40 -2.97 -8.29 -6.49
C LYS A 40 -3.69 -8.42 -7.82
N ARG A 41 -4.10 -7.31 -8.42
CA ARG A 41 -4.92 -7.31 -9.64
C ARG A 41 -4.10 -7.36 -10.93
N GLY A 42 -2.95 -6.68 -10.96
CA GLY A 42 -2.14 -6.50 -12.16
C GLY A 42 -0.91 -7.39 -12.25
N TYR A 43 -0.43 -7.96 -11.13
CA TYR A 43 0.83 -8.70 -11.07
C TYR A 43 0.65 -10.15 -10.56
N GLY A 44 -0.58 -10.67 -10.57
CA GLY A 44 -0.85 -12.08 -10.28
C GLY A 44 -0.56 -12.51 -8.83
N TRP A 45 -0.67 -11.59 -7.87
CA TRP A 45 -0.56 -11.89 -6.43
C TRP A 45 -1.84 -12.46 -5.81
N ASP A 46 -2.88 -12.67 -6.60
CA ASP A 46 -4.08 -13.41 -6.19
C ASP A 46 -3.80 -14.90 -5.96
N ARG A 47 -2.74 -15.45 -6.60
CA ARG A 47 -2.31 -16.84 -6.43
C ARG A 47 -0.78 -16.94 -6.37
N GLY A 48 -0.25 -17.69 -5.42
CA GLY A 48 1.15 -18.12 -5.45
C GLY A 48 1.34 -19.14 -6.56
N ARG A 49 2.17 -18.81 -7.56
CA ARG A 49 2.44 -19.73 -8.70
C ARG A 49 3.62 -20.67 -8.48
N ILE A 50 4.37 -20.47 -7.41
CA ILE A 50 5.49 -21.33 -7.01
C ILE A 50 5.10 -21.98 -5.67
N GLY A 51 5.20 -23.30 -5.59
CA GLY A 51 4.76 -24.08 -4.45
C GLY A 51 5.54 -23.78 -3.16
N GLY A 52 4.85 -23.89 -2.03
CA GLY A 52 5.43 -23.69 -0.69
C GLY A 52 5.58 -22.22 -0.29
N LEU A 53 5.98 -22.02 0.98
CA LEU A 53 6.16 -20.68 1.56
C LEU A 53 7.29 -19.91 0.86
N GLU A 54 8.45 -20.56 0.67
CA GLU A 54 9.59 -19.95 -0.02
C GLU A 54 9.25 -19.61 -1.47
N GLY A 55 8.56 -20.52 -2.18
CA GLY A 55 8.04 -20.24 -3.52
C GLY A 55 7.12 -19.03 -3.55
N THR A 56 6.21 -18.93 -2.59
CA THR A 56 5.31 -17.77 -2.46
C THR A 56 6.08 -16.47 -2.19
N ARG A 57 7.09 -16.49 -1.31
CA ARG A 57 7.96 -15.34 -1.04
C ARG A 57 8.69 -14.87 -2.30
N THR A 58 9.27 -15.81 -3.05
CA THR A 58 9.93 -15.54 -4.34
C THR A 58 8.94 -14.96 -5.36
N TRP A 59 7.76 -15.55 -5.49
CA TRP A 59 6.70 -15.08 -6.39
C TRP A 59 6.26 -13.64 -6.07
N VAL A 60 6.04 -13.34 -4.79
CA VAL A 60 5.72 -11.99 -4.32
C VAL A 60 6.86 -11.02 -4.64
N GLY A 61 8.10 -11.40 -4.34
CA GLY A 61 9.29 -10.59 -4.65
C GLY A 61 9.39 -10.20 -6.13
N HIS A 62 9.18 -11.15 -7.04
CA HIS A 62 9.17 -10.87 -8.47
C HIS A 62 8.08 -9.89 -8.89
N GLY A 63 6.88 -9.97 -8.30
CA GLY A 63 5.82 -9.00 -8.59
C GLY A 63 6.17 -7.57 -8.13
N VAL A 64 6.82 -7.40 -6.97
CA VAL A 64 7.35 -6.09 -6.54
C VAL A 64 8.40 -5.59 -7.53
N PHE A 65 9.34 -6.46 -7.89
CA PHE A 65 10.44 -6.11 -8.78
C PHE A 65 9.94 -5.65 -10.15
N ALA A 66 9.05 -6.42 -10.79
CA ALA A 66 8.43 -6.07 -12.06
C ALA A 66 7.68 -4.74 -11.99
N HIS A 67 6.89 -4.52 -10.93
CA HIS A 67 6.17 -3.26 -10.74
C HIS A 67 7.09 -2.05 -10.62
N ASN A 68 8.18 -2.19 -9.87
CA ASN A 68 9.17 -1.12 -9.71
C ASN A 68 9.85 -0.81 -11.05
N LEU A 69 10.20 -1.82 -11.85
CA LEU A 69 10.80 -1.63 -13.17
C LEU A 69 9.87 -0.85 -14.10
N VAL A 70 8.60 -1.24 -14.20
CA VAL A 70 7.60 -0.53 -15.01
C VAL A 70 7.44 0.91 -14.53
N THR A 71 7.39 1.13 -13.22
CA THR A 71 7.27 2.47 -12.64
C THR A 71 8.47 3.35 -12.99
N ILE A 72 9.69 2.81 -12.88
CA ILE A 72 10.92 3.53 -13.20
C ILE A 72 10.98 3.84 -14.70
N SER A 73 10.59 2.90 -15.57
CA SER A 73 10.57 3.13 -17.02
C SER A 73 9.59 4.22 -17.47
N ALA A 74 8.61 4.56 -16.63
CA ALA A 74 7.63 5.60 -16.90
C ALA A 74 8.03 6.97 -16.34
N LEU A 75 9.17 7.09 -15.65
CA LEU A 75 9.66 8.38 -15.17
C LEU A 75 10.16 9.23 -16.34
N PRO A 76 9.87 10.54 -16.36
CA PRO A 76 10.45 11.45 -17.34
C PRO A 76 11.97 11.52 -17.17
N ALA A 77 12.67 11.69 -18.29
CA ALA A 77 14.12 11.89 -18.34
C ALA A 77 14.54 13.25 -17.77
#